data_AF-A0A1X1P7V7-F1
#
_entry.id   AF-A0A1X1P7V7-F1
#
_cell.length_a   1.000
_cell.length_b   1.000
_cell.length_c   1.000
_cell.angle_alpha   90.00
_cell.angle_beta   90.00
_cell.angle_gamma   90.00
#
_symmetry.space_group_name_H-M   'P 1'
#
loop_
_entity.id
_entity.type
_entity.pdbx_description
1 polymer ?
#
loop_
_entity_poly.entity_id
_entity_poly.type
_entity_poly.pdbx_seq_one_letter_code
_entity_poly.pdbx_strand_id
1 'polypeptide(L)' 'QECLNAHWFLSLADAQSKIDDWRTYYNEVRPHSALQWMTPAEFARQARESASPDNSTKPEISTSDRD' A
#
# COMPACT_ATOMS: atom_id res chain seq x y z
N GLN A 1 17.56 15.20 9.69
CA GLN A 1 16.63 16.22 10.23
C GLN A 1 15.32 15.51 10.53
N GLU A 2 15.06 15.28 11.82
CA GLU A 2 13.93 14.47 12.29
C GLU A 2 12.64 15.29 12.30
N CYS A 3 11.56 14.73 11.75
CA CYS A 3 10.26 15.38 11.55
C CYS A 3 9.47 15.64 12.86
N LEU A 4 10.09 15.41 14.01
CA LEU A 4 9.49 15.51 15.34
C LEU A 4 10.22 16.51 16.26
N ASN A 5 11.13 17.33 15.74
CA ASN A 5 11.66 18.48 16.48
C ASN A 5 10.69 19.66 16.41
N ALA A 6 9.69 19.61 17.31
CA ALA A 6 9.00 20.74 17.92
C ALA A 6 8.81 21.99 17.06
N HIS A 7 8.23 21.86 15.87
CA HIS A 7 7.47 22.99 15.33
C HIS A 7 6.11 22.91 15.99
N TRP A 8 5.83 23.78 16.95
CA TRP A 8 4.46 24.04 17.38
C TRP A 8 3.63 24.17 16.11
N PHE A 9 2.75 23.21 15.85
CA PHE A 9 1.87 23.29 14.70
C PHE A 9 1.13 24.63 14.83
N LEU A 10 1.36 25.53 13.86
CA LEU A 10 0.84 26.90 13.93
C LEU A 10 -0.69 26.90 13.96
N SER A 11 -1.30 25.84 13.44
CA SER A 11 -2.71 25.51 13.52
C SER A 11 -2.95 24.01 13.29
N LEU A 12 -4.18 23.53 13.54
CA LEU A 12 -4.59 22.16 13.18
C LEU A 12 -4.57 21.95 11.65
N ALA A 13 -4.89 22.98 10.88
CA ALA A 13 -4.83 22.93 9.41
C ALA A 13 -3.40 22.75 8.90
N ASP A 14 -2.42 23.42 9.51
CA ASP A 14 -1.01 23.27 9.18
C ASP A 14 -0.49 21.86 9.50
N ALA A 15 -0.95 21.29 10.62
CA ALA A 15 -0.64 19.91 10.98
C ALA A 15 -1.19 18.92 9.94
N GLN A 16 -2.46 19.10 9.56
CA GLN A 16 -3.13 18.28 8.56
C GLN A 16 -2.36 18.31 7.23
N SER A 17 -2.07 19.51 6.72
CA SER A 17 -1.33 19.68 5.45
C SER A 17 0.02 18.98 5.48
N LYS A 18 0.81 19.18 6.54
CA LYS A 18 2.14 18.57 6.66
C LYS A 18 2.07 17.04 6.72
N ILE A 19 1.07 16.50 7.41
CA ILE A 19 0.87 15.04 7.49
C ILE A 19 0.49 14.50 6.12
N ASP A 20 -0.40 15.17 5.39
CA ASP A 20 -0.87 14.72 4.08
C ASP A 20 0.24 14.82 3.01
N ASP A 21 1.05 15.88 3.05
CA ASP A 21 2.25 16.01 2.23
C ASP A 21 3.24 14.88 2.52
N TRP A 22 3.47 14.58 3.81
CA TRP A 22 4.39 13.53 4.22
C TRP A 22 3.89 12.13 3.84
N ARG A 23 2.58 11.88 3.96
CA ARG A 23 1.94 10.63 3.50
C ARG A 23 2.13 10.42 2.01
N THR A 24 1.89 11.45 1.20
CA THR A 24 2.07 11.40 -0.25
C THR A 24 3.53 11.08 -0.58
N TYR A 25 4.47 11.83 0.00
CA TYR A 25 5.89 11.63 -0.25
C TYR A 25 6.36 10.21 0.16
N TYR A 26 5.94 9.73 1.32
CA TYR A 26 6.32 8.41 1.81
C TYR A 26 5.79 7.30 0.90
N ASN A 27 4.52 7.38 0.49
CA ASN A 27 3.86 6.32 -0.27
C ASN A 27 4.26 6.29 -1.75
N GLU A 28 4.50 7.45 -2.36
CA GLU A 28 4.64 7.58 -3.81
C GLU A 28 6.08 7.88 -4.26
N VAL A 29 6.93 8.44 -3.40
CA VAL A 29 8.25 8.96 -3.82
C VAL A 29 9.40 8.20 -3.17
N ARG A 30 9.21 7.68 -1.95
CA ARG A 30 10.32 7.12 -1.17
C ARG A 30 10.49 5.62 -1.41
N PRO A 31 11.61 5.18 -2.04
CA PRO A 31 11.90 3.76 -2.17
C PRO A 31 12.33 3.14 -0.83
N HIS A 32 11.91 1.89 -0.59
CA HIS A 32 12.24 1.16 0.62
C HIS A 32 13.03 -0.11 0.31
N SER A 33 14.16 -0.32 0.99
CA SER A 33 15.00 -1.51 0.80
C SER A 33 14.27 -2.83 1.09
N ALA A 34 13.36 -2.85 2.06
CA ALA A 34 12.50 -4.01 2.35
C ALA A 34 11.55 -4.36 1.19
N LEU A 35 11.20 -3.37 0.36
CA LEU A 35 10.38 -3.52 -0.84
C LEU A 35 11.23 -3.61 -2.11
N GLN A 36 12.47 -4.11 -2.02
CA GLN A 36 13.40 -4.18 -3.16
C GLN A 36 13.64 -2.81 -3.84
N TRP A 37 13.68 -1.74 -3.03
CA TRP A 37 13.80 -0.36 -3.48
C TRP A 37 12.59 0.17 -4.28
N MET A 38 11.44 -0.47 -4.17
CA MET A 38 10.17 0.09 -4.65
C MET A 38 9.56 1.04 -3.63
N THR A 39 8.72 1.94 -4.10
CA THR A 39 7.80 2.72 -3.27
C THR A 39 6.65 1.83 -2.77
N PRO A 40 6.01 2.17 -1.64
CA PRO A 40 4.82 1.46 -1.18
C PRO A 40 3.71 1.37 -2.24
N ALA A 41 3.48 2.44 -3.00
CA ALA A 41 2.47 2.48 -4.05
C ALA A 41 2.78 1.50 -5.20
N GLU A 42 4.03 1.44 -5.66
CA GLU A 42 4.47 0.49 -6.68
C GLU A 42 4.31 -0.96 -6.23
N PHE A 43 4.72 -1.26 -4.99
CA PHE A 43 4.57 -2.58 -4.41
C PHE A 43 3.09 -2.99 -4.31
N ALA A 44 2.22 -2.08 -3.86
CA ALA A 44 0.79 -2.34 -3.77
C ALA A 44 0.16 -2.57 -5.16
N ARG A 45 0.61 -1.85 -6.18
CA ARG A 45 0.16 -2.05 -7.57
C ARG A 45 0.58 -3.42 -8.10
N GLN A 46 1.84 -3.81 -7.91
CA GLN A 46 2.33 -5.13 -8.30
C GLN A 46 1.58 -6.27 -7.60
N ALA A 47 1.28 -6.11 -6.31
CA ALA A 47 0.51 -7.08 -5.55
C ALA A 47 -0.92 -7.23 -6.09
N ARG A 48 -1.57 -6.13 -6.51
CA ARG A 48 -2.90 -6.15 -7.13
C ARG A 48 -2.89 -6.83 -8.49
N GLU A 49 -1.89 -6.54 -9.32
CA GLU A 49 -1.71 -7.17 -10.64
C GLU A 49 -1.48 -8.68 -10.50
N SER A 50 -0.73 -9.11 -9.48
CA SER A 50 -0.50 -10.52 -9.16
C SER A 50 -1.73 -11.23 -8.56
N ALA A 51 -2.64 -10.46 -7.96
CA ALA A 51 -3.85 -10.96 -7.32
C ALA A 51 -5.08 -11.00 -8.25
N SER A 52 -4.97 -10.49 -9.48
CA SER A 52 -6.00 -10.71 -10.50
C SER A 52 -6.04 -12.20 -10.86
N PRO A 53 -7.10 -12.94 -10.47
CA PRO A 53 -7.20 -14.33 -10.86
C PRO A 53 -7.61 -14.37 -12.33
N ASP A 54 -6.90 -15.19 -13.10
CA ASP A 54 -7.43 -15.71 -14.34
C ASP A 54 -8.80 -16.35 -14.03
N ASN A 55 -9.87 -15.77 -14.56
CA ASN A 55 -11.24 -16.24 -14.40
C ASN A 55 -11.42 -17.49 -15.29
N SER A 56 -10.95 -18.66 -14.84
CA SER A 56 -11.19 -19.92 -15.58
C SER A 56 -11.31 -21.19 -14.75
N THR A 57 -11.15 -21.17 -13.43
CA THR A 57 -11.35 -22.40 -12.64
C THR A 57 -12.58 -22.30 -11.75
N LYS A 58 -13.75 -22.44 -12.37
CA LYS A 58 -14.97 -22.89 -11.68
C LYS A 58 -14.65 -24.26 -11.05
N PRO A 59 -14.61 -24.43 -9.72
CA PRO A 59 -14.51 -25.76 -9.16
C PRO A 59 -15.86 -26.44 -9.37
N GLU A 60 -15.95 -27.32 -10.36
CA GLU A 60 -17.04 -28.29 -10.44
C GLU A 60 -16.85 -29.27 -9.29
N ILE A 61 -17.57 -29.03 -8.21
CA ILE A 61 -17.70 -29.97 -7.10
C ILE A 61 -18.60 -31.10 -7.61
N SER A 62 -18.02 -32.05 -8.33
CA SER A 62 -18.66 -33.30 -8.68
C SER A 62 -18.79 -34.13 -7.41
N THR A 63 -19.92 -33.98 -6.71
CA THR A 63 -20.32 -34.88 -5.64
C THR A 63 -20.70 -36.22 -6.28
N SER A 64 -19.69 -37.05 -6.57
CA SER A 64 -19.90 -38.43 -6.99
C SER A 64 -19.68 -39.34 -5.80
N ASP A 65 -20.71 -40.10 -5.51
CA ASP A 65 -20.84 -41.15 -4.51
C ASP A 65 -19.60 -42.05 -4.33
N ARG A 66 -19.41 -42.48 -3.08
CA ARG A 66 -18.77 -43.76 -2.80
C ARG A 66 -19.33 -44.36 -1.50
N ASP A 67 -20.22 -45.33 -1.73
CA ASP A 67 -20.61 -46.51 -0.93
C ASP A 67 -20.88 -46.38 0.58
#